data_AF-A0AAV3Q8Z5-F1
#
_entry.id   AF-A0AAV3Q8Z5-F1
#
_cell.length_a   1.000
_cell.length_b   1.000
_cell.length_c   1.000
_cell.angle_alpha   90.00
_cell.angle_beta   90.00
_cell.angle_gamma   90.00
#
_symmetry.space_group_name_H-M   'P 1'
#
loop_
_entity.id
_entity.type
_entity.pdbx_description
1 polymer ?
#
loop_
_entity_poly.entity_id
_entity_poly.type
_entity_poly.pdbx_seq_one_letter_code
_entity_poly.pdbx_strand_id
1 'polypeptide(L)'
;MHFVLVKSKYKFCSLLLLISLSNICEAIVELPPNVTIPALIAFGDSLVDQGNNNGFLTPAKATYLPYGKDLLINGKPTGRFSNGKTAMDFVGNYYYYFTNISHSL
;
A
#
# COMPACT_ATOMS: atom_id res chain seq x y z
N MET A 1 7.32 -38.95 -12.00
CA MET A 1 6.64 -37.64 -11.89
C MET A 1 5.51 -37.63 -12.91
N HIS A 2 4.34 -38.15 -12.53
CA HIS A 2 3.17 -38.23 -13.42
C HIS A 2 2.38 -36.92 -13.29
N PHE A 3 2.43 -36.08 -14.34
CA PHE A 3 1.50 -34.98 -14.48
C PHE A 3 0.14 -35.55 -14.87
N VAL A 4 -0.74 -35.72 -13.87
CA VAL A 4 -2.15 -36.04 -14.12
C VAL A 4 -2.80 -34.79 -14.69
N LEU A 5 -2.96 -34.79 -16.01
CA LEU A 5 -3.62 -33.73 -16.76
C LEU A 5 -5.14 -33.86 -16.55
N VAL A 6 -5.65 -33.32 -15.44
CA VAL A 6 -7.09 -33.16 -15.23
C VAL A 6 -7.61 -32.18 -16.28
N LYS A 7 -8.21 -32.72 -17.35
CA LYS A 7 -8.96 -31.96 -18.35
C LYS A 7 -10.21 -31.39 -17.70
N SER A 8 -10.06 -30.21 -17.10
CA SER A 8 -11.15 -29.45 -16.51
C SER A 8 -11.68 -28.45 -17.54
N LYS A 9 -12.90 -28.67 -18.01
CA LYS A 9 -13.62 -27.77 -18.96
C LYS A 9 -13.81 -26.35 -18.41
N TYR A 10 -13.60 -26.16 -17.10
CA TYR A 10 -13.85 -24.91 -16.38
C TYR A 10 -12.62 -24.01 -16.28
N LYS A 11 -11.42 -24.47 -16.69
CA LYS A 11 -10.18 -23.66 -16.65
C LYS A 11 -10.25 -22.43 -17.56
N PHE A 12 -10.83 -22.56 -18.74
CA PHE A 12 -10.97 -21.44 -19.69
C PHE A 12 -11.99 -20.41 -19.18
N CYS A 13 -13.10 -20.88 -18.61
CA CYS A 13 -14.13 -20.04 -18.00
C CYS A 13 -13.60 -19.31 -16.75
N SER A 14 -12.77 -19.98 -15.94
CA SER A 14 -12.10 -19.39 -14.77
C SER A 14 -11.08 -18.31 -15.17
N LEU A 15 -10.37 -18.48 -16.30
CA LEU A 15 -9.41 -17.49 -16.80
C LEU A 15 -10.12 -16.25 -17.38
N LEU A 16 -11.22 -16.45 -18.12
CA LEU A 16 -12.09 -15.37 -18.60
C LEU A 16 -12.71 -14.56 -17.45
N LEU A 17 -13.13 -15.23 -16.37
CA LEU A 17 -13.64 -14.57 -15.17
C LEU A 17 -12.57 -13.70 -14.49
N LEU A 18 -11.33 -14.19 -14.39
CA LEU A 18 -10.20 -13.41 -13.86
C LEU A 18 -9.87 -12.19 -14.71
N ILE A 19 -9.88 -12.31 -16.05
CA ILE A 19 -9.64 -11.20 -17.00
C ILE A 19 -10.79 -10.17 -16.95
N SER A 20 -12.03 -10.60 -16.70
CA SER A 20 -13.16 -9.67 -16.54
C SER A 20 -13.08 -8.86 -15.24
N LEU A 21 -12.52 -9.44 -14.16
CA LEU A 21 -12.35 -8.79 -12.86
C LEU A 21 -11.15 -7.83 -12.81
N SER A 22 -10.15 -7.98 -13.70
CA SER A 22 -8.99 -7.09 -13.73
C SER A 22 -9.30 -5.68 -14.22
N ASN A 23 -10.46 -5.45 -14.82
CA ASN A 23 -10.89 -4.13 -15.32
C ASN A 23 -11.62 -3.28 -14.27
N ILE A 24 -11.70 -3.72 -13.01
CA ILE A 24 -12.53 -3.06 -11.97
C ILE A 24 -11.69 -2.22 -10.99
N CYS A 25 -10.36 -2.28 -11.04
CA CYS A 25 -9.51 -1.57 -10.09
C CYS A 25 -8.87 -0.32 -10.71
N GLU A 26 -9.67 0.73 -10.89
CA GLU A 26 -9.14 2.07 -11.11
C GLU A 26 -9.08 2.81 -9.77
N ALA A 27 -7.87 3.02 -9.24
CA ALA A 27 -7.65 3.92 -8.12
C ALA A 27 -7.53 5.35 -8.67
N ILE A 28 -8.64 6.09 -8.71
CA ILE A 28 -8.65 7.50 -9.12
C ILE A 28 -8.26 8.35 -7.91
N VAL A 29 -7.16 9.10 -8.05
CA VAL A 29 -6.75 10.14 -7.11
C VAL A 29 -7.06 11.49 -7.75
N GLU A 30 -8.09 12.18 -7.26
CA GLU A 30 -8.41 13.53 -7.72
C GLU A 30 -7.48 14.55 -7.05
N LEU A 31 -6.69 15.25 -7.86
CA LEU A 31 -5.82 16.34 -7.41
C LEU A 31 -6.48 17.71 -7.71
N PRO A 32 -6.26 18.74 -6.88
CA PRO A 32 -6.70 20.09 -7.20
C PRO A 32 -6.09 20.60 -8.53
N PRO A 33 -6.74 21.55 -9.22
CA PRO A 33 -6.22 22.13 -10.46
C PRO A 33 -4.81 22.73 -10.24
N ASN A 34 -3.91 22.52 -11.21
CA ASN A 34 -2.51 22.97 -11.16
C ASN A 34 -1.65 22.39 -10.01
N VAL A 35 -2.07 21.29 -9.38
CA VAL A 35 -1.26 20.57 -8.40
C VAL A 35 -0.72 19.29 -9.03
N THR A 36 0.61 19.22 -9.16
CA THR A 36 1.31 17.98 -9.50
C THR A 36 2.15 17.57 -8.31
N ILE A 37 1.85 16.42 -7.73
CA ILE A 37 2.67 15.82 -6.67
C ILE A 37 3.27 14.51 -7.16
N PRO A 38 4.54 14.20 -6.85
CA PRO A 38 5.09 12.88 -7.14
C PRO A 38 4.28 11.83 -6.36
N ALA A 39 3.67 10.90 -7.08
CA ALA A 39 2.96 9.77 -6.48
C ALA A 39 3.95 8.68 -6.10
N LEU A 40 3.88 8.22 -4.85
CA LEU A 40 4.62 7.05 -4.37
C LEU A 40 3.62 5.91 -4.14
N ILE A 41 3.60 4.96 -5.06
CA ILE A 41 2.74 3.78 -4.96
C ILE A 41 3.60 2.62 -4.42
N ALA A 42 3.26 2.13 -3.24
CA ALA A 42 3.98 1.06 -2.56
C ALA A 42 3.14 -0.22 -2.56
N PHE A 43 3.72 -1.32 -3.01
CA PHE A 43 3.13 -2.66 -2.92
C PHE A 43 3.98 -3.52 -2.00
N GLY A 44 3.34 -4.29 -1.13
CA GLY A 44 4.06 -5.19 -0.24
C GLY A 44 3.23 -5.65 0.95
N ASP A 45 3.92 -5.96 2.04
CA ASP A 45 3.37 -6.44 3.29
C ASP A 45 3.41 -5.36 4.39
N SER A 46 3.36 -5.81 5.64
CA SER A 46 3.54 -5.01 6.86
C SER A 46 4.65 -3.95 6.83
N LEU A 47 5.77 -4.20 6.12
CA LEU A 47 6.91 -3.27 6.06
C LEU A 47 6.59 -1.96 5.34
N VAL A 48 5.58 -1.98 4.47
CA VAL A 48 5.12 -0.81 3.70
C VAL A 48 3.69 -0.38 4.08
N ASP A 49 3.04 -1.09 5.00
CA ASP A 49 1.67 -0.80 5.43
C ASP A 49 1.61 0.46 6.31
N GLN A 50 0.71 1.37 5.91
CA GLN A 50 0.45 2.64 6.58
C GLN A 50 -0.85 2.64 7.38
N GLY A 51 -1.39 1.45 7.69
CA GLY A 51 -2.68 1.30 8.37
C GLY A 51 -3.83 0.96 7.42
N ASN A 52 -3.52 0.40 6.24
CA ASN A 52 -4.52 -0.07 5.27
C ASN A 52 -5.45 -1.12 5.90
N ASN A 53 -4.95 -1.88 6.88
CA ASN A 53 -5.71 -2.91 7.58
C ASN A 53 -6.63 -2.39 8.70
N ASN A 54 -6.59 -1.10 9.05
CA ASN A 54 -7.27 -0.57 10.23
C ASN A 54 -8.81 -0.67 10.15
N GLY A 55 -9.38 -0.73 8.94
CA GLY A 55 -10.83 -0.84 8.71
C GLY A 55 -11.37 -2.28 8.65
N PHE A 56 -10.50 -3.29 8.66
CA PHE A 56 -10.90 -4.68 8.47
C PHE A 56 -10.87 -5.48 9.77
N LEU A 57 -11.74 -6.49 9.89
CA LEU A 57 -11.72 -7.44 10.99
C LEU A 57 -10.60 -8.48 10.77
N THR A 58 -9.36 -8.06 11.01
CA THR A 58 -8.16 -8.88 10.83
C THR A 58 -7.23 -8.77 12.05
N PRO A 59 -6.50 -9.85 12.40
CA PRO A 59 -5.40 -9.75 13.36
C PRO A 59 -4.20 -8.97 12.79
N ALA A 60 -4.11 -8.81 11.46
CA ALA A 60 -3.05 -8.07 10.80
C ALA A 60 -3.29 -6.55 10.87
N LYS A 61 -3.43 -6.00 12.08
CA LYS A 61 -3.56 -4.55 12.31
C LYS A 61 -2.55 -4.09 13.34
N ALA A 62 -2.00 -2.90 13.18
CA ALA A 62 -1.03 -2.31 14.12
C ALA A 62 -1.64 -1.09 14.86
N THR A 63 -2.88 -1.23 15.33
CA THR A 63 -3.63 -0.20 16.07
C THR A 63 -3.50 -0.33 17.59
N TYR A 64 -2.39 -0.92 18.07
CA TYR A 64 -2.11 -1.12 19.49
C TYR A 64 -0.62 -0.92 19.79
N LEU A 65 -0.26 -0.66 21.06
CA LEU A 65 1.13 -0.49 21.47
C LEU A 65 1.92 -1.82 21.32
N PRO A 66 3.19 -1.79 20.91
CA PRO A 66 4.11 -0.64 20.88
C PRO A 66 4.12 0.16 19.56
N TYR A 67 3.32 -0.23 18.57
CA TYR A 67 3.33 0.39 17.25
C TYR A 67 3.02 1.90 17.33
N GLY A 68 3.80 2.71 16.61
CA GLY A 68 3.71 4.17 16.62
C GLY A 68 4.21 4.89 17.88
N LYS A 69 4.75 4.18 18.88
CA LYS A 69 5.22 4.79 20.15
C LYS A 69 6.28 5.88 19.97
N ASP A 70 7.21 5.69 19.05
CA ASP A 70 8.35 6.60 18.81
C ASP A 70 8.03 7.67 17.74
N LEU A 71 6.82 7.66 17.19
CA LEU A 71 6.35 8.73 16.32
C LEU A 71 5.93 9.94 17.16
N LEU A 72 6.20 11.14 16.62
CA LEU A 72 5.86 12.43 17.24
C LEU A 72 4.33 12.66 17.39
N ILE A 73 3.49 11.71 17.00
CA ILE A 73 2.03 11.73 17.12
C ILE A 73 1.63 11.26 18.53
N ASN A 74 2.23 11.86 19.57
CA ASN A 74 1.93 11.58 20.99
C ASN A 74 2.00 10.09 21.39
N GLY A 75 2.86 9.30 20.73
CA GLY A 75 3.01 7.86 21.00
C GLY A 75 1.75 7.03 20.76
N LYS A 76 0.82 7.51 19.90
CA LYS A 76 -0.41 6.78 19.56
C LYS A 76 -0.15 5.73 18.50
N PRO A 77 -0.83 4.56 18.56
CA PRO A 77 -0.80 3.60 17.46
C PRO A 77 -1.30 4.20 16.15
N THR A 78 -0.51 3.99 15.09
CA THR A 78 -0.75 4.60 13.77
C THR A 78 -1.27 3.62 12.73
N GLY A 79 -1.28 2.32 13.01
CA GLY A 79 -1.55 1.28 12.01
C GLY A 79 -0.31 0.84 11.22
N ARG A 80 0.87 1.39 11.52
CA ARG A 80 2.15 0.98 10.96
C ARG A 80 2.77 -0.14 11.79
N PHE A 81 3.32 -1.16 11.15
CA PHE A 81 4.01 -2.27 11.84
C PHE A 81 5.44 -1.88 12.29
N SER A 82 5.59 -0.69 12.88
CA SER A 82 6.82 -0.16 13.44
C SER A 82 6.50 0.77 14.61
N ASN A 83 7.43 0.92 15.56
CA ASN A 83 7.31 1.96 16.59
C ASN A 83 7.50 3.37 16.02
N GLY A 84 8.21 3.48 14.90
CA GLY A 84 8.60 4.75 14.28
C GLY A 84 8.16 4.86 12.83
N LYS A 85 8.97 5.59 12.05
CA LYS A 85 8.84 5.66 10.59
C LYS A 85 9.15 4.30 9.94
N THR A 86 8.40 3.97 8.91
CA THR A 86 8.62 2.83 8.00
C THR A 86 9.59 3.20 6.88
N ALA A 87 10.09 2.22 6.13
CA ALA A 87 10.94 2.47 4.96
C ALA A 87 10.27 3.45 3.95
N MET A 88 8.96 3.32 3.72
CA MET A 88 8.23 4.18 2.81
C MET A 88 8.16 5.63 3.28
N ASP A 89 8.21 5.89 4.59
CA ASP A 89 8.29 7.26 5.09
C ASP A 89 9.62 7.92 4.72
N PHE A 90 10.73 7.18 4.75
CA PHE A 90 12.04 7.72 4.37
C PHE A 90 12.09 8.01 2.88
N VAL A 91 11.58 7.09 2.05
CA VAL A 91 11.48 7.28 0.60
C VAL A 91 10.60 8.49 0.26
N GLY A 92 9.40 8.58 0.87
CA GLY A 92 8.50 9.71 0.67
C GLY A 92 9.11 11.04 1.10
N ASN A 93 9.77 11.08 2.27
CA ASN A 93 10.47 12.28 2.73
C ASN A 93 11.62 12.67 1.78
N TYR A 94 12.40 11.71 1.30
CA TYR A 94 13.49 11.98 0.36
C TYR A 94 12.98 12.66 -0.91
N TYR A 95 11.93 12.11 -1.55
CA TYR A 95 11.35 12.72 -2.73
C TYR A 95 10.71 14.08 -2.44
N TYR A 96 10.06 14.25 -1.29
CA TYR A 96 9.50 15.54 -0.87
C TYR A 96 10.57 16.63 -0.75
N TYR A 97 11.69 16.34 -0.10
CA TYR A 97 12.81 17.29 -0.02
C TYR A 97 13.44 17.54 -1.39
N PHE A 98 13.62 16.50 -2.20
CA PHE A 98 14.19 16.62 -3.54
C PHE A 98 13.35 17.52 -4.45
N THR A 99 12.03 17.33 -4.49
CA THR A 99 11.13 18.15 -5.31
C THR A 99 11.08 19.59 -4.82
N ASN A 100 11.01 19.82 -3.51
CA ASN A 100 10.96 21.17 -2.95
C ASN A 100 12.25 21.96 -3.18
N ILE A 101 13.42 21.30 -3.17
CA ILE A 101 14.69 21.93 -3.52
C ILE A 101 14.70 22.28 -5.02
N SER A 102 14.26 21.36 -5.89
CA SER A 102 14.22 21.60 -7.34
C SER A 102 13.26 22.71 -7.79
N HIS A 103 12.21 23.00 -7.02
CA HIS A 103 11.30 24.11 -7.28
C HIS A 103 11.76 25.45 -6.67
N SER A 104 12.81 25.44 -5.83
CA SER A 104 13.37 26.64 -5.20
C SER A 104 14.60 27.22 -5.92
N LEU A 105 15.10 26.53 -6.95
CA LEU A 105 16.16 26.95 -7.87
C LEU A 105 15.55 27.32 -9.23
#